data_AF-A0A0Q6U1C1-F1
#
_entry.id   AF-A0A0Q6U1C1-F1
#
_cell.length_a   1.000
_cell.length_b   1.000
_cell.length_c   1.000
_cell.angle_alpha   90.00
_cell.angle_beta   90.00
_cell.angle_gamma   90.00
#
_symmetry.space_group_name_H-M   'P 1'
#
loop_
_entity.id
_entity.type
_entity.pdbx_description
1 polymer ?
#
loop_
_entity_poly.entity_id
_entity_poly.type
_entity_poly.pdbx_seq_one_letter_code
_entity_poly.pdbx_strand_id
1 'polypeptide(L)'
;MSVLPETHPCPRLARRRFLWGSLLGAGLAVRPVARAAADSQLPSTEIRLALLLGNRNYPQPFDLPPIPKNLRDLEAVLERRGFKVTSALDLDLPAARRALEVFIAEAAASPADATVFFYFSGHGVQVDASNLLLPAGLNPSAKGELLQNSSMQLLSDVVRRLPARREGMIIAVVDACRTGLRAGELVGLNQVEAPPGCLITFSTGAGKPAIAPAVETQNTFYTGSLVKLMGSVSDQTTFPELMQLVRSDVRETMLNHPVAAIRQLAQDPFIADHTRVRLNVEPRRAGAVAPAAPDIDEDAVLKKLEQLAWPAEVVQVAEDFLKARPESPFAPGVQVARDGARHALKALQRSDVRLYRSAFSFNPDMPAEQRQDLLRCGRGDKDAAARMAWRVRGQNSGGYGSSAAQSRYEGWMQFAVALGNGIASYELALHFRNTGQPLLASQFEARARDLGYTPPPDLDNVRK
;
A
#
# COMPACT_ATOMS: atom_id res chain seq x y z
N MET A 1 54.74 -22.11 44.92
CA MET A 1 55.96 -22.88 45.20
C MET A 1 56.33 -23.57 43.90
N SER A 2 57.39 -23.29 43.15
CA SER A 2 58.65 -22.57 43.35
C SER A 2 59.07 -22.08 41.95
N VAL A 3 59.36 -20.78 41.73
CA VAL A 3 60.70 -20.17 41.76
C VAL A 3 61.74 -20.91 40.88
N LEU A 4 62.04 -20.33 39.71
CA LEU A 4 63.26 -20.56 38.91
C LEU A 4 64.49 -20.12 39.71
N PRO A 5 65.70 -20.64 39.41
CA PRO A 5 66.69 -19.75 38.78
C PRO A 5 67.80 -20.43 37.92
N GLU A 6 68.48 -19.58 37.12
CA GLU A 6 69.93 -19.55 36.81
C GLU A 6 70.58 -20.65 35.95
N THR A 7 71.68 -20.48 35.21
CA THR A 7 72.31 -19.43 34.36
C THR A 7 73.54 -20.09 33.68
N HIS A 8 73.82 -19.76 32.40
CA HIS A 8 75.11 -19.81 31.65
C HIS A 8 75.81 -21.18 31.38
N PRO A 9 76.72 -21.34 30.37
CA PRO A 9 77.52 -20.34 29.63
C PRO A 9 77.67 -20.51 28.08
N CYS A 10 78.26 -19.48 27.46
CA CYS A 10 78.86 -19.42 26.10
C CYS A 10 80.36 -19.88 26.16
N PRO A 11 81.24 -19.84 25.12
CA PRO A 11 81.15 -19.87 23.64
C PRO A 11 82.03 -21.00 23.02
N ARG A 12 82.05 -21.17 21.68
CA ARG A 12 83.29 -21.42 20.88
C ARG A 12 83.05 -21.44 19.37
N LEU A 13 83.48 -20.32 18.75
CA LEU A 13 84.29 -20.16 17.55
C LEU A 13 84.24 -21.19 16.38
N ALA A 14 83.98 -20.58 15.22
CA ALA A 14 84.69 -20.73 13.95
C ALA A 14 84.41 -21.97 13.08
N ARG A 15 83.77 -21.70 11.92
CA ARG A 15 84.52 -21.51 10.67
C ARG A 15 83.63 -20.88 9.60
N ARG A 16 84.08 -19.71 9.14
CA ARG A 16 83.65 -19.10 7.88
C ARG A 16 84.06 -20.02 6.73
N ARG A 17 83.10 -20.38 5.87
CA ARG A 17 83.33 -20.54 4.44
C ARG A 17 82.17 -19.87 3.70
N PHE A 18 82.48 -18.70 3.16
CA PHE A 18 81.78 -18.15 2.01
C PHE A 18 81.85 -19.17 0.88
N LEU A 19 80.78 -19.28 0.08
CA LEU A 19 80.79 -19.08 -1.38
C LEU A 19 79.36 -19.33 -1.93
N TRP A 20 78.79 -18.27 -2.51
CA TRP A 20 77.94 -18.23 -3.72
C TRP A 20 76.60 -19.00 -3.64
N GLY A 21 75.42 -18.40 -3.80
CA GLY A 21 75.06 -17.32 -4.71
C GLY A 21 73.92 -17.83 -5.58
N SER A 22 72.67 -17.63 -5.15
CA SER A 22 71.49 -17.63 -6.01
C SER A 22 70.28 -17.09 -5.23
N LEU A 23 69.86 -15.89 -5.61
CA LEU A 23 68.64 -15.20 -5.18
C LEU A 23 67.41 -16.03 -5.55
N LEU A 24 66.73 -16.59 -4.56
CA LEU A 24 65.32 -16.96 -4.69
C LEU A 24 64.51 -15.69 -4.46
N GLY A 25 64.11 -15.05 -5.56
CA GLY A 25 63.16 -13.96 -5.54
C GLY A 25 61.84 -14.44 -4.94
N ALA A 26 61.48 -13.89 -3.78
CA ALA A 26 60.15 -14.00 -3.23
C ALA A 26 59.19 -13.26 -4.17
N GLY A 27 58.54 -14.01 -5.08
CA GLY A 27 57.40 -13.52 -5.84
C GLY A 27 56.25 -13.28 -4.87
N LEU A 28 56.06 -12.02 -4.48
CA LEU A 28 54.80 -11.52 -3.92
C LEU A 28 53.71 -11.83 -4.94
N ALA A 29 52.95 -12.90 -4.70
CA ALA A 29 51.70 -13.15 -5.39
C ALA A 29 50.73 -12.03 -5.00
N VAL A 30 50.70 -10.96 -5.79
CA VAL A 30 49.61 -9.98 -5.76
C VAL A 30 48.35 -10.74 -6.16
N ARG A 31 47.58 -11.18 -5.17
CA ARG A 31 46.20 -11.58 -5.39
C ARG A 31 45.49 -10.37 -6.02
N PRO A 32 44.88 -10.49 -7.21
CA PRO A 32 44.04 -9.41 -7.67
C PRO A 32 42.92 -9.27 -6.64
N VAL A 33 42.86 -8.13 -5.97
CA VAL A 33 41.65 -7.71 -5.29
C VAL A 33 40.61 -7.67 -6.40
N ALA A 34 39.70 -8.63 -6.41
CA ALA A 34 38.51 -8.59 -7.22
C ALA A 34 37.80 -7.30 -6.82
N ARG A 35 37.97 -6.26 -7.62
CA ARG A 35 37.20 -5.03 -7.56
C ARG A 35 35.77 -5.51 -7.76
N ALA A 36 34.98 -5.52 -6.69
CA ALA A 36 33.54 -5.72 -6.78
C ALA A 36 33.08 -4.79 -7.90
N ALA A 37 32.60 -5.37 -8.99
CA ALA A 37 31.93 -4.60 -10.01
C ALA A 37 30.82 -3.87 -9.27
N ALA A 38 30.92 -2.55 -9.18
CA ALA A 38 29.76 -1.75 -8.87
C ALA A 38 28.72 -2.19 -9.91
N ASP A 39 27.61 -2.76 -9.46
CA ASP A 39 26.46 -3.01 -10.30
C ASP A 39 26.10 -1.67 -10.95
N SER A 40 26.59 -1.45 -12.15
CA SER A 40 26.18 -0.33 -12.98
C SER A 40 24.76 -0.65 -13.42
N GLN A 41 23.80 -0.37 -12.54
CA GLN A 41 22.39 -0.46 -12.86
C GLN A 41 22.16 0.45 -14.06
N LEU A 42 21.75 -0.17 -15.17
CA LEU A 42 21.36 0.53 -16.38
C LEU A 42 20.33 1.61 -16.04
N PRO A 43 20.38 2.80 -16.67
CA PRO A 43 19.48 3.89 -16.31
C PRO A 43 18.01 3.45 -16.47
N SER A 44 17.17 3.77 -15.49
CA SER A 44 15.73 3.56 -15.59
C SER A 44 15.19 4.42 -16.73
N THR A 45 14.35 3.83 -17.58
CA THR A 45 13.62 4.58 -18.61
C THR A 45 12.34 5.21 -18.06
N GLU A 46 11.91 4.77 -16.88
CA GLU A 46 10.77 5.31 -16.15
C GLU A 46 11.23 6.39 -15.17
N ILE A 47 10.50 7.51 -15.14
CA ILE A 47 10.66 8.52 -14.09
C ILE A 47 9.84 8.11 -12.87
N ARG A 48 10.52 7.98 -11.73
CA ARG A 48 9.91 7.60 -10.45
C ARG A 48 10.32 8.61 -9.39
N LEU A 49 9.34 9.29 -8.79
CA LEU A 49 9.57 10.35 -7.80
C LEU A 49 8.93 9.94 -6.47
N ALA A 50 9.62 10.15 -5.36
CA ALA A 50 9.07 9.88 -4.04
C ALA A 50 9.28 11.04 -3.06
N LEU A 51 8.23 11.39 -2.31
CA LEU A 51 8.30 12.26 -1.14
C LEU A 51 7.91 11.46 0.10
N LEU A 52 8.82 11.41 1.07
CA LEU A 52 8.64 10.72 2.35
C LEU A 52 8.66 11.76 3.47
N LEU A 53 7.52 11.95 4.13
CA LEU A 53 7.39 12.82 5.30
C LEU A 53 7.22 11.96 6.55
N GLY A 54 8.09 12.13 7.53
CA GLY A 54 7.96 11.47 8.83
C GLY A 54 7.92 12.49 9.94
N ASN A 55 7.00 12.33 10.90
CA ASN A 55 6.96 13.14 12.11
C ASN A 55 7.01 12.22 13.33
N ARG A 56 8.09 12.34 14.11
CA ARG A 56 8.31 11.73 15.42
C ARG A 56 7.93 12.69 16.54
N ASN A 57 8.37 13.95 16.43
CA ASN A 57 8.40 14.91 17.51
C ASN A 57 7.01 15.52 17.72
N TYR A 58 6.36 15.09 18.80
CA TYR A 58 5.08 15.61 19.24
C TYR A 58 5.15 15.92 20.75
N PRO A 59 4.28 16.79 21.27
CA PRO A 59 4.21 16.98 22.72
C PRO A 59 3.97 15.65 23.44
N GLN A 60 4.63 15.44 24.57
CA GLN A 60 4.44 14.25 25.40
C GLN A 60 2.94 14.06 25.77
N PRO A 61 2.42 12.83 25.76
CA PRO A 61 3.08 11.53 25.57
C PRO A 61 3.08 11.03 24.11
N PHE A 62 2.90 11.90 23.13
CA PHE A 62 2.56 11.51 21.76
C PHE A 62 3.75 11.27 20.83
N ASP A 63 4.98 11.21 21.32
CA ASP A 63 6.14 10.94 20.46
C ASP A 63 6.03 9.57 19.77
N LEU A 64 6.58 9.48 18.55
CA LEU A 64 6.59 8.24 17.74
C LEU A 64 8.04 7.81 17.43
N PRO A 65 8.72 7.09 18.33
CA PRO A 65 10.13 6.71 18.16
C PRO A 65 10.51 5.97 16.85
N PRO A 66 9.67 5.09 16.25
CA PRO A 66 10.02 4.34 15.04
C PRO A 66 10.24 5.17 13.77
N ILE A 67 9.72 6.39 13.72
CA ILE A 67 9.55 7.15 12.47
C ILE A 67 10.86 7.44 11.72
N PRO A 68 11.97 7.82 12.38
CA PRO A 68 13.25 8.00 11.69
C PRO A 68 13.75 6.72 11.01
N LYS A 69 13.49 5.55 11.60
CA LYS A 69 13.87 4.26 11.02
C LYS A 69 12.95 3.87 9.86
N ASN A 70 11.64 4.12 10.00
CA ASN A 70 10.68 3.94 8.91
C ASN A 70 11.12 4.68 7.64
N LEU A 71 11.47 5.98 7.77
CA LEU A 71 11.92 6.78 6.63
C LEU A 71 13.20 6.21 6.01
N ARG A 72 14.23 5.95 6.82
CA ARG A 72 15.54 5.47 6.35
C ARG A 72 15.44 4.17 5.57
N ASP A 73 14.69 3.21 6.09
CA ASP A 73 14.57 1.90 5.47
C ASP A 73 13.72 1.95 4.20
N LEU A 74 12.65 2.75 4.20
CA LEU A 74 11.79 2.93 3.05
C LEU A 74 12.49 3.71 1.92
N GLU A 75 13.23 4.76 2.26
CA GLU A 75 14.07 5.50 1.33
C GLU A 75 15.06 4.55 0.63
N ALA A 76 15.83 3.78 1.41
CA ALA A 76 16.82 2.86 0.86
C ALA A 76 16.23 1.81 -0.09
N VAL A 77 15.02 1.29 0.18
CA VAL A 77 14.39 0.30 -0.72
C VAL A 77 13.74 0.96 -1.94
N LEU A 78 13.18 2.16 -1.82
CA LEU A 78 12.62 2.90 -2.95
C LEU A 78 13.72 3.33 -3.93
N GLU A 79 14.86 3.79 -3.44
CA GLU A 79 16.03 4.11 -4.28
C GLU A 79 16.49 2.89 -5.08
N ARG A 80 16.55 1.70 -4.45
CA ARG A 80 16.84 0.44 -5.15
C ARG A 80 15.81 0.11 -6.24
N ARG A 81 14.56 0.54 -6.08
CA ARG A 81 13.47 0.42 -7.06
C ARG A 81 13.38 1.62 -8.02
N GLY A 82 14.46 2.40 -8.11
CA GLY A 82 14.64 3.46 -9.11
C GLY A 82 13.92 4.77 -8.82
N PHE A 83 13.43 4.98 -7.59
CA PHE A 83 12.85 6.26 -7.20
C PHE A 83 13.93 7.29 -6.90
N LYS A 84 13.72 8.52 -7.38
CA LYS A 84 14.36 9.70 -6.81
C LYS A 84 13.61 10.08 -5.54
N VAL A 85 14.22 9.87 -4.38
CA VAL A 85 13.59 10.07 -3.08
C VAL A 85 13.95 11.42 -2.49
N THR A 86 12.96 12.14 -1.98
CA THR A 86 13.12 13.27 -1.06
C THR A 86 12.51 12.88 0.28
N SER A 87 13.32 12.81 1.34
CA SER A 87 12.85 12.49 2.68
C SER A 87 12.99 13.70 3.61
N ALA A 88 12.02 13.88 4.52
CA ALA A 88 12.07 14.92 5.54
C ALA A 88 11.45 14.43 6.86
N LEU A 89 12.13 14.76 7.96
CA LEU A 89 11.77 14.36 9.32
C LEU A 89 11.39 15.60 10.14
N ASP A 90 10.33 15.48 10.93
CA ASP A 90 9.88 16.44 11.94
C ASP A 90 9.60 17.85 11.39
N LEU A 91 8.84 17.92 10.29
CA LEU A 91 8.46 19.19 9.69
C LEU A 91 7.24 19.80 10.40
N ASP A 92 7.34 21.08 10.77
CA ASP A 92 6.18 21.91 11.11
C ASP A 92 5.29 22.14 9.87
N LEU A 93 4.09 22.70 10.07
CA LEU A 93 3.14 22.87 8.97
C LEU A 93 3.69 23.73 7.81
N PRO A 94 4.29 24.91 8.05
CA PRO A 94 4.88 25.70 6.96
C PRO A 94 5.97 24.95 6.19
N ALA A 95 6.86 24.23 6.86
CA ALA A 95 7.91 23.46 6.22
C ALA A 95 7.35 22.26 5.44
N ALA A 96 6.40 21.53 6.01
CA ALA A 96 5.74 20.41 5.35
C ALA A 96 5.02 20.84 4.07
N ARG A 97 4.29 21.97 4.12
CA ARG A 97 3.66 22.57 2.93
C ARG A 97 4.69 22.94 1.87
N ARG A 98 5.80 23.60 2.24
CA ARG A 98 6.87 23.94 1.29
C ARG A 98 7.48 22.69 0.62
N ALA A 99 7.79 21.65 1.39
CA ALA A 99 8.31 20.40 0.86
C ALA A 99 7.33 19.76 -0.14
N LEU A 100 6.03 19.78 0.19
CA LEU A 100 4.97 19.30 -0.68
C LEU A 100 4.82 20.15 -1.96
N GLU A 101 4.89 21.47 -1.88
CA GLU A 101 4.85 22.35 -3.07
C GLU A 101 5.99 22.05 -4.04
N VAL A 102 7.21 21.88 -3.52
CA VAL A 102 8.39 21.53 -4.33
C VAL A 102 8.16 20.19 -5.03
N PHE A 103 7.66 19.19 -4.30
CA PHE A 103 7.37 17.88 -4.87
C PHE A 103 6.24 17.92 -5.91
N ILE A 104 5.18 18.70 -5.68
CA ILE A 104 4.10 18.90 -6.66
C ILE A 104 4.66 19.54 -7.93
N ALA A 105 5.53 20.53 -7.81
CA ALA A 105 6.16 21.18 -8.96
C ALA A 105 7.07 20.22 -9.74
N GLU A 106 7.85 19.39 -9.03
CA GLU A 106 8.69 18.36 -9.65
C GLU A 106 7.84 17.30 -10.37
N ALA A 107 6.75 16.86 -9.74
CA ALA A 107 5.77 15.99 -10.37
C ALA A 107 5.17 16.66 -11.63
N ALA A 108 4.75 17.92 -11.57
CA ALA A 108 4.20 18.62 -12.72
C ALA A 108 5.20 18.74 -13.89
N ALA A 109 6.49 18.83 -13.60
CA ALA A 109 7.55 18.85 -14.61
C ALA A 109 7.90 17.46 -15.16
N SER A 110 7.45 16.37 -14.54
CA SER A 110 7.74 15.01 -14.98
C SER A 110 6.78 14.50 -16.07
N PRO A 111 7.19 13.54 -16.91
CA PRO A 111 6.33 12.90 -17.92
C PRO A 111 5.01 12.32 -17.38
N ALA A 112 4.03 12.14 -18.27
CA ALA A 112 2.69 11.66 -17.92
C ALA A 112 2.63 10.18 -17.48
N ASP A 113 3.68 9.41 -17.82
CA ASP A 113 3.89 8.01 -17.44
C ASP A 113 4.71 7.84 -16.14
N ALA A 114 5.10 8.94 -15.50
CA ALA A 114 5.86 8.91 -14.25
C ALA A 114 5.07 8.25 -13.11
N THR A 115 5.79 7.51 -12.26
CA THR A 115 5.25 7.00 -10.98
C THR A 115 5.57 7.98 -9.86
N VAL A 116 4.54 8.47 -9.18
CA VAL A 116 4.68 9.42 -8.07
C VAL A 116 4.29 8.74 -6.78
N PHE A 117 5.19 8.72 -5.80
CA PHE A 117 4.99 8.06 -4.51
C PHE A 117 5.02 9.08 -3.38
N PHE A 118 3.94 9.20 -2.64
CA PHE A 118 3.86 10.00 -1.42
C PHE A 118 3.74 9.06 -0.22
N TYR A 119 4.58 9.26 0.79
CA TYR A 119 4.52 8.54 2.04
C TYR A 119 4.48 9.50 3.22
N PHE A 120 3.56 9.24 4.14
CA PHE A 120 3.49 9.94 5.42
C PHE A 120 3.53 8.93 6.57
N SER A 121 4.36 9.19 7.57
CA SER A 121 4.33 8.45 8.83
C SER A 121 4.38 9.39 10.03
N GLY A 122 3.43 9.25 10.96
CA GLY A 122 3.27 10.19 12.06
C GLY A 122 1.89 10.05 12.71
N HIS A 123 1.36 11.12 13.31
CA HIS A 123 -0.04 11.14 13.75
C HIS A 123 -0.98 11.54 12.62
N GLY A 124 -2.11 10.85 12.58
CA GLY A 124 -3.20 11.15 11.68
C GLY A 124 -4.54 11.07 12.41
N VAL A 125 -5.41 12.03 12.16
CA VAL A 125 -6.74 12.09 12.79
C VAL A 125 -7.81 12.32 11.75
N GLN A 126 -9.04 12.01 12.12
CA GLN A 126 -10.20 12.35 11.32
C GLN A 126 -10.96 13.48 12.01
N VAL A 127 -11.23 14.56 11.29
CA VAL A 127 -12.15 15.63 11.74
C VAL A 127 -13.08 15.96 10.58
N ASP A 128 -14.39 16.02 10.84
CA ASP A 128 -15.43 16.35 9.85
C ASP A 128 -15.29 15.55 8.53
N ALA A 129 -15.13 14.23 8.66
CA ALA A 129 -14.90 13.27 7.57
C ALA A 129 -13.59 13.44 6.78
N SER A 130 -12.77 14.46 7.06
CA SER A 130 -11.46 14.67 6.45
C SER A 130 -10.35 13.95 7.21
N ASN A 131 -9.45 13.32 6.44
CA ASN A 131 -8.22 12.72 6.95
C ASN A 131 -7.12 13.78 7.04
N LEU A 132 -6.69 14.09 8.27
CA LEU A 132 -5.67 15.08 8.56
C LEU A 132 -4.33 14.40 8.86
N LEU A 133 -3.26 14.90 8.26
CA LEU A 133 -1.87 14.53 8.51
C LEU A 133 -1.25 15.59 9.42
N LEU A 134 -0.87 15.22 10.64
CA LEU A 134 -0.44 16.19 11.65
C LEU A 134 1.05 16.52 11.47
N PRO A 135 1.43 17.81 11.37
CA PRO A 135 2.81 18.24 11.38
C PRO A 135 3.47 17.97 12.74
N ALA A 136 4.81 18.01 12.78
CA ALA A 136 5.54 17.95 14.03
C ALA A 136 5.16 19.09 14.98
N GLY A 137 5.22 18.83 16.29
CA GLY A 137 4.90 19.78 17.34
C GLY A 137 3.41 20.03 17.59
N LEU A 138 2.51 19.64 16.68
CA LEU A 138 1.06 19.79 16.91
C LEU A 138 0.56 18.72 17.88
N ASN A 139 -0.06 19.14 18.98
CA ASN A 139 -0.67 18.22 19.95
C ASN A 139 -1.82 17.42 19.28
N PRO A 140 -1.72 16.09 19.14
CA PRO A 140 -2.78 15.26 18.56
C PRO A 140 -4.10 15.27 19.36
N SER A 141 -4.04 15.68 20.63
CA SER A 141 -5.20 15.86 21.50
C SER A 141 -5.74 17.30 21.52
N ALA A 142 -5.35 18.15 20.57
CA ALA A 142 -5.96 19.47 20.38
C ALA A 142 -7.42 19.40 19.92
N LYS A 143 -8.19 20.49 20.10
CA LYS A 143 -9.56 20.58 19.60
C LYS A 143 -9.61 20.44 18.07
N GLY A 144 -10.71 19.87 17.55
CA GLY A 144 -10.90 19.61 16.12
C GLY A 144 -10.66 20.82 15.22
N GLU A 145 -11.14 22.00 15.60
CA GLU A 145 -10.93 23.25 14.83
C GLU A 145 -9.44 23.61 14.70
N LEU A 146 -8.67 23.50 15.79
CA LEU A 146 -7.23 23.76 15.76
C LEU A 146 -6.51 22.73 14.90
N LEU A 147 -6.89 21.45 15.01
CA LEU A 147 -6.35 20.37 14.19
C LEU A 147 -6.62 20.61 12.69
N GLN A 148 -7.84 21.01 12.32
CA GLN A 148 -8.20 21.34 10.93
C GLN A 148 -7.34 22.50 10.39
N ASN A 149 -7.21 23.58 11.16
CA ASN A 149 -6.46 24.76 10.74
C ASN A 149 -4.94 24.55 10.72
N SER A 150 -4.44 23.59 11.49
CA SER A 150 -3.00 23.35 11.69
C SER A 150 -2.49 22.03 11.09
N SER A 151 -3.25 21.37 10.22
CA SER A 151 -2.84 20.11 9.57
C SER A 151 -2.91 20.20 8.04
N MET A 152 -2.42 19.16 7.36
CA MET A 152 -2.67 18.96 5.93
C MET A 152 -3.79 17.94 5.73
N GLN A 153 -4.73 18.22 4.83
CA GLN A 153 -5.74 17.26 4.43
C GLN A 153 -5.20 16.33 3.35
N LEU A 154 -5.27 15.01 3.56
CA LEU A 154 -4.71 14.01 2.64
C LEU A 154 -5.26 14.18 1.21
N LEU A 155 -6.57 14.30 1.03
CA LEU A 155 -7.14 14.38 -0.31
C LEU A 155 -6.97 15.74 -0.95
N SER A 156 -7.38 16.83 -0.28
CA SER A 156 -7.39 18.18 -0.89
C SER A 156 -6.01 18.81 -0.99
N ASP A 157 -5.12 18.56 -0.03
CA ASP A 157 -3.84 19.26 0.04
C ASP A 157 -2.71 18.44 -0.59
N VAL A 158 -2.86 17.11 -0.64
CA VAL A 158 -1.83 16.19 -1.17
C VAL A 158 -2.29 15.54 -2.47
N VAL A 159 -3.21 14.57 -2.40
CA VAL A 159 -3.50 13.66 -3.53
C VAL A 159 -4.08 14.40 -4.73
N ARG A 160 -5.08 15.27 -4.54
CA ARG A 160 -5.74 16.00 -5.64
C ARG A 160 -4.89 17.13 -6.23
N ARG A 161 -3.82 17.54 -5.54
CA ARG A 161 -2.89 18.58 -6.02
C ARG A 161 -1.77 18.01 -6.87
N LEU A 162 -1.49 16.71 -6.75
CA LEU A 162 -0.61 16.02 -7.68
C LEU A 162 -1.26 15.94 -9.07
N PRO A 163 -0.50 16.21 -10.14
CA PRO A 163 -1.02 16.19 -11.51
C PRO A 163 -1.46 14.77 -11.91
N ALA A 164 -2.66 14.66 -12.49
CA ALA A 164 -3.19 13.37 -12.92
C ALA A 164 -2.25 12.68 -13.92
N ARG A 165 -1.97 11.39 -13.68
CA ARG A 165 -1.09 10.56 -14.53
C ARG A 165 -1.95 9.62 -15.37
N ARG A 166 -2.05 9.88 -16.67
CA ARG A 166 -2.85 9.04 -17.58
C ARG A 166 -2.19 7.70 -17.88
N GLU A 167 -0.86 7.72 -18.01
CA GLU A 167 -0.04 6.56 -18.36
C GLU A 167 0.83 6.08 -17.17
N GLY A 168 0.83 6.85 -16.08
CA GLY A 168 1.54 6.56 -14.85
C GLY A 168 0.57 6.29 -13.69
N MET A 169 1.06 6.42 -12.46
CA MET A 169 0.22 6.33 -11.27
C MET A 169 0.72 7.19 -10.12
N ILE A 170 -0.21 7.59 -9.26
CA ILE A 170 0.07 8.22 -7.97
C ILE A 170 -0.18 7.20 -6.87
N ILE A 171 0.81 6.94 -6.03
CA ILE A 171 0.71 6.04 -4.89
C ILE A 171 0.82 6.90 -3.63
N ALA A 172 -0.18 6.88 -2.77
CA ALA A 172 -0.16 7.55 -1.47
C ALA A 172 -0.25 6.51 -0.36
N VAL A 173 0.75 6.52 0.54
CA VAL A 173 0.85 5.59 1.66
C VAL A 173 0.82 6.39 2.96
N VAL A 174 -0.15 6.09 3.83
CA VAL A 174 -0.32 6.79 5.10
C VAL A 174 -0.16 5.79 6.24
N ASP A 175 1.03 5.79 6.84
CA ASP A 175 1.35 5.00 8.02
C ASP A 175 1.24 5.82 9.30
N ALA A 176 0.00 6.15 9.65
CA ALA A 176 -0.30 7.07 10.73
C ALA A 176 -0.96 6.40 11.94
N CYS A 177 -0.40 6.64 13.13
CA CYS A 177 -0.96 6.23 14.41
C CYS A 177 -2.08 7.18 14.85
N ARG A 178 -2.95 6.71 15.75
CA ARG A 178 -4.13 7.44 16.21
C ARG A 178 -4.23 7.55 17.72
N THR A 179 -4.65 8.74 18.16
CA THR A 179 -5.25 9.00 19.46
C THR A 179 -6.65 9.57 19.23
N GLY A 180 -7.69 8.86 19.68
CA GLY A 180 -9.04 9.41 19.70
C GLY A 180 -9.14 10.54 20.72
N LEU A 181 -9.71 11.67 20.33
CA LEU A 181 -10.04 12.81 21.20
C LEU A 181 -11.25 12.49 22.08
N ARG A 182 -11.11 11.52 22.99
CA ARG A 182 -11.91 11.21 24.19
C ARG A 182 -11.80 9.71 24.50
N ALA A 183 -11.75 9.38 25.79
CA ALA A 183 -11.92 8.01 26.25
C ALA A 183 -13.29 7.50 25.77
N GLY A 184 -13.30 6.58 24.80
CA GLY A 184 -14.53 5.94 24.29
C GLY A 184 -14.74 5.99 22.78
N GLU A 185 -14.09 6.91 22.04
CA GLU A 185 -14.24 7.03 20.59
C GLU A 185 -12.92 6.78 19.86
N LEU A 186 -12.56 5.49 19.73
CA LEU A 186 -11.47 5.04 18.87
C LEU A 186 -11.92 5.06 17.40
N VAL A 187 -12.27 6.23 16.85
CA VAL A 187 -12.49 6.35 15.40
C VAL A 187 -11.14 6.12 14.71
N GLY A 188 -11.11 5.67 13.45
CA GLY A 188 -9.94 5.45 12.56
C GLY A 188 -9.81 6.54 11.49
N LEU A 189 -8.80 6.50 10.60
CA LEU A 189 -8.84 7.40 9.44
C LEU A 189 -10.06 7.00 8.61
N ASN A 190 -10.73 7.98 8.03
CA ASN A 190 -11.93 7.74 7.25
C ASN A 190 -11.58 6.97 5.97
N GLN A 191 -12.53 6.17 5.47
CA GLN A 191 -12.38 5.62 4.12
C GLN A 191 -12.32 6.75 3.10
N VAL A 192 -11.56 6.53 2.04
CA VAL A 192 -11.47 7.46 0.90
C VAL A 192 -11.72 6.72 -0.39
N GLU A 193 -12.18 7.45 -1.39
CA GLU A 193 -12.16 7.00 -2.78
C GLU A 193 -10.90 7.54 -3.45
N ALA A 194 -10.15 6.65 -4.11
CA ALA A 194 -8.96 7.05 -4.86
C ALA A 194 -9.38 7.76 -6.16
N PRO A 195 -8.83 8.97 -6.45
CA PRO A 195 -9.01 9.59 -7.76
C PRO A 195 -8.48 8.69 -8.88
N PRO A 196 -8.95 8.84 -10.13
CA PRO A 196 -8.48 8.02 -11.22
C PRO A 196 -6.96 8.10 -11.42
N GLY A 197 -6.31 6.95 -11.57
CA GLY A 197 -4.85 6.83 -11.64
C GLY A 197 -4.15 6.80 -10.27
N CYS A 198 -4.90 6.79 -9.16
CA CYS A 198 -4.34 6.77 -7.82
C CYS A 198 -4.52 5.41 -7.12
N LEU A 199 -3.55 5.09 -6.26
CA LEU A 199 -3.57 4.01 -5.29
C LEU A 199 -3.33 4.62 -3.91
N ILE A 200 -4.30 4.55 -3.01
CA ILE A 200 -4.18 5.10 -1.65
C ILE A 200 -4.22 3.94 -0.66
N THR A 201 -3.28 3.92 0.28
CA THR A 201 -3.19 2.88 1.30
C THR A 201 -3.01 3.48 2.69
N PHE A 202 -3.60 2.84 3.70
CA PHE A 202 -3.42 3.20 5.11
C PHE A 202 -2.91 1.99 5.87
N SER A 203 -2.08 2.22 6.89
CA SER A 203 -1.48 1.14 7.67
C SER A 203 -2.47 0.32 8.50
N THR A 204 -3.69 0.81 8.68
CA THR A 204 -4.76 0.12 9.41
C THR A 204 -6.07 0.21 8.65
N GLY A 205 -7.06 -0.55 9.11
CA GLY A 205 -8.41 -0.50 8.56
C GLY A 205 -9.07 0.83 8.91
N ALA A 206 -9.95 1.31 8.05
CA ALA A 206 -10.75 2.48 8.40
C ALA A 206 -11.50 2.24 9.71
N GLY A 207 -11.64 3.26 10.54
CA GLY A 207 -12.23 3.10 11.87
C GLY A 207 -11.34 2.43 12.93
N LYS A 208 -10.13 1.93 12.61
CA LYS A 208 -9.26 1.20 13.55
C LYS A 208 -7.95 1.96 13.85
N PRO A 209 -7.32 1.75 15.03
CA PRO A 209 -6.01 2.33 15.33
C PRO A 209 -4.87 1.61 14.58
N ALA A 210 -3.77 2.32 14.32
CA ALA A 210 -2.48 1.71 14.00
C ALA A 210 -1.58 1.75 15.24
N ILE A 211 -0.77 0.71 15.44
CA ILE A 211 0.15 0.58 16.56
C ILE A 211 1.57 0.83 16.06
N ALA A 212 2.26 1.76 16.72
CA ALA A 212 3.71 1.90 16.62
C ALA A 212 4.38 1.24 17.84
N PRO A 213 5.47 0.47 17.65
CA PRO A 213 6.35 0.11 18.75
C PRO A 213 6.87 1.38 19.46
N ALA A 214 7.07 1.32 20.78
CA ALA A 214 7.76 2.40 21.51
C ALA A 214 9.30 2.36 21.33
N VAL A 215 9.79 1.59 20.36
CA VAL A 215 11.20 1.26 20.18
C VAL A 215 11.71 1.89 18.89
N GLU A 216 12.67 2.80 19.01
CA GLU A 216 13.26 3.53 17.89
C GLU A 216 13.97 2.64 16.87
N THR A 217 14.48 1.48 17.31
CA THR A 217 15.20 0.54 16.44
C THR A 217 14.27 -0.41 15.68
N GLN A 218 12.94 -0.25 15.78
CA GLN A 218 11.96 -1.06 15.07
C GLN A 218 11.20 -0.20 14.07
N ASN A 219 10.77 -0.80 12.96
CA ASN A 219 9.78 -0.16 12.09
C ASN A 219 8.38 -0.39 12.66
N THR A 220 7.42 0.43 12.27
CA THR A 220 6.00 0.08 12.40
C THR A 220 5.71 -1.21 11.62
N PHE A 221 4.66 -1.95 12.01
CA PHE A 221 4.30 -3.21 11.32
C PHE A 221 4.10 -3.01 9.82
N TYR A 222 3.43 -1.92 9.45
CA TYR A 222 3.16 -1.62 8.04
C TYR A 222 4.42 -1.29 7.28
N THR A 223 5.23 -0.34 7.75
CA THR A 223 6.48 0.04 7.07
C THR A 223 7.47 -1.12 7.05
N GLY A 224 7.56 -1.91 8.12
CA GLY A 224 8.38 -3.13 8.14
C GLY A 224 7.97 -4.12 7.04
N SER A 225 6.68 -4.39 6.88
CA SER A 225 6.15 -5.29 5.85
C SER A 225 6.33 -4.72 4.45
N LEU A 226 6.10 -3.41 4.27
CA LEU A 226 6.32 -2.71 3.00
C LEU A 226 7.78 -2.78 2.56
N VAL A 227 8.73 -2.47 3.46
CA VAL A 227 10.17 -2.56 3.16
C VAL A 227 10.58 -3.98 2.82
N LYS A 228 10.11 -4.95 3.61
CA LYS A 228 10.38 -6.38 3.38
C LYS A 228 9.96 -6.80 1.98
N LEU A 229 8.69 -6.57 1.63
CA LEU A 229 8.13 -7.02 0.37
C LEU A 229 8.66 -6.22 -0.81
N MET A 230 8.80 -4.89 -0.69
CA MET A 230 9.43 -4.07 -1.73
C MET A 230 10.84 -4.56 -2.04
N GLY A 231 11.56 -5.15 -1.07
CA GLY A 231 12.90 -5.71 -1.26
C GLY A 231 12.94 -7.15 -1.81
N SER A 232 11.83 -7.90 -1.74
CA SER A 232 11.84 -9.35 -2.00
C SER A 232 10.85 -9.85 -3.04
N VAL A 233 9.86 -9.03 -3.45
CA VAL A 233 8.92 -9.42 -4.50
C VAL A 233 9.63 -9.56 -5.85
N SER A 234 9.07 -10.45 -6.68
CA SER A 234 9.51 -10.65 -8.06
C SER A 234 9.37 -9.36 -8.90
N ASP A 235 10.14 -9.29 -9.98
CA ASP A 235 10.09 -8.17 -10.92
C ASP A 235 8.78 -8.10 -11.75
N GLN A 236 7.95 -9.15 -11.66
CA GLN A 236 6.63 -9.23 -12.28
C GLN A 236 5.51 -8.67 -11.38
N THR A 237 5.80 -8.40 -10.10
CA THR A 237 4.79 -7.93 -9.15
C THR A 237 4.48 -6.46 -9.38
N THR A 238 3.19 -6.14 -9.53
CA THR A 238 2.70 -4.77 -9.69
C THR A 238 2.53 -4.05 -8.35
N PHE A 239 2.48 -2.71 -8.35
CA PHE A 239 2.23 -1.95 -7.11
C PHE A 239 0.91 -2.31 -6.41
N PRO A 240 -0.25 -2.47 -7.09
CA PRO A 240 -1.48 -2.93 -6.42
C PRO A 240 -1.33 -4.32 -5.79
N GLU A 241 -0.68 -5.26 -6.48
CA GLU A 241 -0.41 -6.60 -5.94
C GLU A 241 0.51 -6.53 -4.71
N LEU A 242 1.58 -5.72 -4.78
CA LEU A 242 2.46 -5.46 -3.63
C LEU A 242 1.65 -4.95 -2.43
N MET A 243 0.73 -3.99 -2.62
CA MET A 243 -0.04 -3.45 -1.50
C MET A 243 -1.00 -4.50 -0.90
N GLN A 244 -1.57 -5.41 -1.70
CA GLN A 244 -2.35 -6.54 -1.18
C GLN A 244 -1.50 -7.55 -0.42
N LEU A 245 -0.26 -7.81 -0.88
CA LEU A 245 0.70 -8.64 -0.16
C LEU A 245 1.10 -7.99 1.17
N VAL A 246 1.37 -6.68 1.18
CA VAL A 246 1.67 -5.91 2.41
C VAL A 246 0.51 -5.98 3.39
N ARG A 247 -0.72 -5.80 2.90
CA ARG A 247 -1.92 -5.94 3.72
C ARG A 247 -2.00 -7.31 4.41
N SER A 248 -1.77 -8.37 3.64
CA SER A 248 -1.80 -9.75 4.14
C SER A 248 -0.67 -10.01 5.14
N ASP A 249 0.55 -9.56 4.82
CA ASP A 249 1.73 -9.75 5.65
C ASP A 249 1.64 -9.02 7.00
N VAL A 250 1.14 -7.79 7.00
CA VAL A 250 0.87 -7.03 8.24
C VAL A 250 -0.09 -7.78 9.13
N ARG A 251 -1.22 -8.22 8.55
CA ARG A 251 -2.27 -8.94 9.28
C ARG A 251 -1.72 -10.23 9.88
N GLU A 252 -1.06 -11.05 9.09
CA GLU A 252 -0.52 -12.34 9.54
C GLU A 252 0.62 -12.16 10.55
N THR A 253 1.50 -11.19 10.35
CA THR A 253 2.57 -10.88 11.30
C THR A 253 2.00 -10.49 12.66
N MET A 254 0.96 -9.66 12.68
CA MET A 254 0.32 -9.24 13.94
C MET A 254 -0.51 -10.36 14.57
N LEU A 255 -1.26 -11.15 13.81
CA LEU A 255 -2.06 -12.27 14.32
C LEU A 255 -1.20 -13.40 14.92
N ASN A 256 0.01 -13.58 14.40
CA ASN A 256 0.97 -14.57 14.88
C ASN A 256 2.00 -14.00 15.87
N HIS A 257 1.81 -12.75 16.32
CA HIS A 257 2.75 -12.08 17.21
C HIS A 257 2.77 -12.74 18.62
N PRO A 258 3.95 -12.91 19.26
CA PRO A 258 4.05 -13.56 20.58
C PRO A 258 3.24 -12.84 21.67
N VAL A 259 3.10 -11.52 21.57
CA VAL A 259 2.34 -10.70 22.52
C VAL A 259 0.84 -10.72 22.18
N ALA A 260 0.00 -11.22 23.08
CA ALA A 260 -1.44 -11.34 22.89
C ALA A 260 -2.15 -9.99 22.64
N ALA A 261 -1.72 -8.91 23.30
CA ALA A 261 -2.26 -7.57 23.09
C ALA A 261 -2.07 -7.08 21.64
N ILE A 262 -0.93 -7.41 21.01
CA ILE A 262 -0.68 -7.07 19.61
C ILE A 262 -1.59 -7.89 18.68
N ARG A 263 -1.81 -9.17 18.98
CA ARG A 263 -2.74 -10.03 18.21
C ARG A 263 -4.18 -9.50 18.24
N GLN A 264 -4.64 -9.03 19.40
CA GLN A 264 -5.99 -8.45 19.55
C GLN A 264 -6.17 -7.15 18.74
N LEU A 265 -5.08 -6.44 18.51
CA LEU A 265 -5.04 -5.19 17.76
C LEU A 265 -4.51 -5.39 16.33
N ALA A 266 -4.55 -6.63 15.81
CA ALA A 266 -4.07 -6.95 14.48
C ALA A 266 -4.72 -6.04 13.43
N GLN A 267 -3.87 -5.36 12.67
CA GLN A 267 -4.27 -4.40 11.67
C GLN A 267 -4.68 -5.11 10.38
N ASP A 268 -5.66 -4.53 9.70
CA ASP A 268 -6.06 -4.92 8.35
C ASP A 268 -5.99 -3.68 7.45
N PRO A 269 -4.83 -3.39 6.85
CA PRO A 269 -4.61 -2.18 6.05
C PRO A 269 -5.71 -1.91 5.03
N PHE A 270 -6.16 -0.66 4.95
CA PHE A 270 -7.11 -0.22 3.94
C PHE A 270 -6.39 0.10 2.62
N ILE A 271 -7.01 -0.28 1.50
CA ILE A 271 -6.56 0.03 0.14
C ILE A 271 -7.75 0.62 -0.62
N ALA A 272 -7.52 1.76 -1.27
CA ALA A 272 -8.38 2.30 -2.32
C ALA A 272 -7.62 2.31 -3.64
N ASP A 273 -8.11 1.54 -4.61
CA ASP A 273 -7.47 1.35 -5.90
C ASP A 273 -8.34 1.90 -7.05
N HIS A 274 -7.77 2.86 -7.76
CA HIS A 274 -8.33 3.36 -9.01
C HIS A 274 -7.22 3.53 -10.07
N THR A 275 -6.21 2.66 -10.01
CA THR A 275 -5.13 2.60 -10.99
C THR A 275 -5.67 2.29 -12.38
N ARG A 276 -5.04 2.84 -13.42
CA ARG A 276 -5.43 2.61 -14.83
C ARG A 276 -4.42 1.74 -15.58
N VAL A 277 -3.17 1.86 -15.19
CA VAL A 277 -2.04 1.12 -15.75
C VAL A 277 -1.54 0.08 -14.77
N ARG A 278 -0.94 -1.00 -15.29
CA ARG A 278 -0.21 -1.99 -14.50
C ARG A 278 1.27 -1.65 -14.56
N LEU A 279 1.82 -1.15 -13.45
CA LEU A 279 3.24 -0.85 -13.32
C LEU A 279 3.86 -1.79 -12.29
N ASN A 280 5.00 -2.36 -12.66
CA ASN A 280 5.76 -3.28 -11.82
C ASN A 280 6.57 -2.52 -10.78
N VAL A 281 6.82 -3.18 -9.64
CA VAL A 281 7.69 -2.67 -8.58
C VAL A 281 9.11 -2.51 -9.09
N GLU A 282 9.62 -3.44 -9.90
CA GLU A 282 10.91 -3.28 -10.57
C GLU A 282 10.81 -2.24 -11.70
N PRO A 283 11.72 -1.25 -11.76
CA PRO A 283 11.74 -0.26 -12.84
C PRO A 283 12.11 -0.88 -14.18
N ARG A 284 11.46 -0.40 -15.24
CA ARG A 284 11.97 -0.64 -16.61
C ARG A 284 13.32 0.07 -16.75
N ARG A 285 14.36 -0.70 -17.10
CA ARG A 285 15.72 -0.22 -17.34
C ARG A 285 16.09 -0.36 -18.82
N ALA A 286 16.76 0.65 -19.37
CA ALA A 286 17.19 0.64 -20.76
C ALA A 286 18.21 -0.48 -21.00
N GLY A 287 17.94 -1.39 -21.94
CA GLY A 287 18.86 -2.48 -22.27
C GLY A 287 18.95 -3.60 -21.22
N ALA A 288 18.14 -3.54 -20.16
CA ALA A 288 17.99 -4.70 -19.28
C ALA A 288 17.34 -5.85 -20.04
N VAL A 289 17.79 -7.07 -19.76
CA VAL A 289 17.09 -8.28 -20.21
C VAL A 289 15.67 -8.16 -19.71
N ALA A 290 14.70 -8.21 -20.62
CA ALA A 290 13.29 -8.17 -20.25
C ALA A 290 13.04 -9.23 -19.15
N PRO A 291 12.22 -8.93 -18.14
CA PRO A 291 11.84 -9.90 -17.12
C PRO A 291 11.48 -11.22 -17.80
N ALA A 292 11.93 -12.35 -17.24
CA ALA A 292 11.71 -13.66 -17.84
C ALA A 292 10.25 -13.79 -18.28
N ALA A 293 10.05 -13.95 -19.59
CA ALA A 293 8.72 -14.13 -20.15
C ALA A 293 8.14 -15.44 -19.57
N PRO A 294 6.82 -15.50 -19.34
CA PRO A 294 6.20 -16.76 -19.01
C PRO A 294 6.47 -17.77 -20.13
N ASP A 295 6.63 -19.05 -19.78
CA ASP A 295 6.62 -20.09 -20.80
C ASP A 295 5.24 -20.15 -21.49
N ILE A 296 5.13 -20.84 -22.62
CA ILE A 296 3.89 -20.82 -23.44
C ILE A 296 2.67 -21.29 -22.64
N ASP A 297 2.85 -22.27 -21.75
CA ASP A 297 1.78 -22.83 -20.93
C ASP A 297 1.40 -21.85 -19.81
N GLU A 298 2.39 -21.24 -19.15
CA GLU A 298 2.18 -20.19 -18.15
C GLU A 298 1.47 -18.98 -18.77
N ASP A 299 1.91 -18.52 -19.94
CA ASP A 299 1.33 -17.38 -20.64
C ASP A 299 -0.15 -17.63 -20.99
N ALA A 300 -0.47 -18.83 -21.47
CA ALA A 300 -1.84 -19.22 -21.78
C ALA A 300 -2.73 -19.19 -20.52
N VAL A 301 -2.23 -19.67 -19.37
CA VAL A 301 -2.98 -19.67 -18.10
C VAL A 301 -3.14 -18.25 -17.55
N LEU A 302 -2.08 -17.42 -17.60
CA LEU A 302 -2.12 -16.03 -17.14
C LEU A 302 -3.09 -15.19 -17.98
N LYS A 303 -3.04 -15.29 -19.32
CA LYS A 303 -4.00 -14.63 -20.21
C LYS A 303 -5.44 -15.08 -19.95
N LYS A 304 -5.65 -16.37 -19.71
CA LYS A 304 -6.96 -16.89 -19.31
C LYS A 304 -7.41 -16.25 -18.00
N LEU A 305 -6.55 -16.22 -16.99
CA LEU A 305 -6.85 -15.64 -15.68
C LEU A 305 -7.27 -14.16 -15.82
N GLU A 306 -6.52 -13.38 -16.60
CA GLU A 306 -6.78 -11.95 -16.84
C GLU A 306 -8.15 -11.65 -17.46
N GLN A 307 -8.74 -12.61 -18.17
CA GLN A 307 -10.04 -12.45 -18.83
C GLN A 307 -11.23 -12.92 -17.97
N LEU A 308 -10.97 -13.59 -16.85
CA LEU A 308 -12.02 -14.09 -15.96
C LEU A 308 -12.54 -13.00 -15.04
N ALA A 309 -13.87 -12.80 -15.09
CA ALA A 309 -14.60 -11.90 -14.19
C ALA A 309 -15.37 -12.64 -13.09
N TRP A 310 -15.72 -13.92 -13.27
CA TRP A 310 -16.46 -14.66 -12.26
C TRP A 310 -15.53 -15.21 -11.17
N PRO A 311 -15.74 -14.87 -9.88
CA PRO A 311 -14.80 -15.23 -8.82
C PRO A 311 -14.49 -16.73 -8.71
N ALA A 312 -15.47 -17.62 -8.88
CA ALA A 312 -15.24 -19.06 -8.76
C ALA A 312 -14.24 -19.60 -9.81
N GLU A 313 -14.29 -19.06 -11.03
CA GLU A 313 -13.38 -19.46 -12.10
C GLU A 313 -11.98 -18.90 -11.87
N VAL A 314 -11.87 -17.66 -11.36
CA VAL A 314 -10.60 -17.06 -10.95
C VAL A 314 -9.92 -17.92 -9.88
N VAL A 315 -10.66 -18.34 -8.84
CA VAL A 315 -10.14 -19.20 -7.77
C VAL A 315 -9.63 -20.51 -8.34
N GLN A 316 -10.43 -21.21 -9.14
CA GLN A 316 -10.06 -22.51 -9.70
C GLN A 316 -8.76 -22.42 -10.53
N VAL A 317 -8.71 -21.49 -11.50
CA VAL A 317 -7.55 -21.35 -12.39
C VAL A 317 -6.30 -20.92 -11.61
N ALA A 318 -6.44 -20.03 -10.64
CA ALA A 318 -5.32 -19.58 -9.82
C ALA A 318 -4.79 -20.68 -8.89
N GLU A 319 -5.66 -21.51 -8.32
CA GLU A 319 -5.25 -22.66 -7.50
C GLU A 319 -4.50 -23.71 -8.31
N ASP A 320 -5.01 -24.04 -9.51
CA ASP A 320 -4.35 -24.97 -10.42
C ASP A 320 -2.97 -24.47 -10.83
N PHE A 321 -2.84 -23.18 -11.14
CA PHE A 321 -1.55 -22.54 -11.46
C PHE A 321 -0.58 -22.63 -10.28
N LEU A 322 -0.99 -22.21 -9.08
CA LEU A 322 -0.11 -22.19 -7.90
C LEU A 322 0.32 -23.58 -7.47
N LYS A 323 -0.52 -24.60 -7.70
CA LYS A 323 -0.16 -26.00 -7.45
C LYS A 323 0.86 -26.52 -8.47
N ALA A 324 0.70 -26.16 -9.74
CA ALA A 324 1.58 -26.61 -10.81
C ALA A 324 2.93 -25.86 -10.82
N ARG A 325 2.92 -24.56 -10.49
CA ARG A 325 4.05 -23.63 -10.66
C ARG A 325 4.25 -22.73 -9.42
N PRO A 326 4.52 -23.30 -8.23
CA PRO A 326 4.65 -22.51 -6.99
C PRO A 326 5.82 -21.51 -7.01
N GLU A 327 6.90 -21.83 -7.74
CA GLU A 327 8.11 -21.01 -7.83
C GLU A 327 8.09 -20.02 -9.02
N SER A 328 6.98 -19.93 -9.76
CA SER A 328 6.89 -18.99 -10.89
C SER A 328 6.98 -17.55 -10.38
N PRO A 329 7.68 -16.64 -11.09
CA PRO A 329 7.71 -15.22 -10.73
C PRO A 329 6.32 -14.57 -10.75
N PHE A 330 5.33 -15.18 -11.42
CA PHE A 330 3.94 -14.69 -11.44
C PHE A 330 3.10 -15.18 -10.24
N ALA A 331 3.61 -16.16 -9.47
CA ALA A 331 2.88 -16.76 -8.35
C ALA A 331 2.36 -15.73 -7.33
N PRO A 332 3.10 -14.67 -6.94
CA PRO A 332 2.57 -13.66 -6.00
C PRO A 332 1.33 -12.94 -6.54
N GLY A 333 1.32 -12.56 -7.83
CA GLY A 333 0.17 -11.92 -8.47
C GLY A 333 -1.03 -12.86 -8.57
N VAL A 334 -0.78 -14.14 -8.91
CA VAL A 334 -1.83 -15.17 -8.96
C VAL A 334 -2.39 -15.46 -7.57
N GLN A 335 -1.57 -15.45 -6.53
CA GLN A 335 -2.00 -15.57 -5.13
C GLN A 335 -2.94 -14.43 -4.74
N VAL A 336 -2.57 -13.18 -5.05
CA VAL A 336 -3.43 -12.01 -4.80
C VAL A 336 -4.77 -12.14 -5.51
N ALA A 337 -4.77 -12.56 -6.78
CA ALA A 337 -5.99 -12.77 -7.55
C ALA A 337 -6.90 -13.85 -6.93
N ARG A 338 -6.32 -14.98 -6.50
CA ARG A 338 -7.03 -16.06 -5.82
C ARG A 338 -7.66 -15.58 -4.52
N ASP A 339 -6.88 -14.94 -3.66
CA ASP A 339 -7.32 -14.56 -2.32
C ASP A 339 -8.41 -13.48 -2.39
N GLY A 340 -8.26 -12.52 -3.32
CA GLY A 340 -9.29 -11.55 -3.65
C GLY A 340 -10.58 -12.19 -4.19
N ALA A 341 -10.47 -13.16 -5.09
CA ALA A 341 -11.62 -13.87 -5.63
C ALA A 341 -12.34 -14.74 -4.58
N ARG A 342 -11.60 -15.37 -3.65
CA ARG A 342 -12.18 -16.07 -2.49
C ARG A 342 -12.96 -15.10 -1.60
N HIS A 343 -12.43 -13.89 -1.38
CA HIS A 343 -13.15 -12.85 -0.64
C HIS A 343 -14.44 -12.41 -1.38
N ALA A 344 -14.38 -12.24 -2.70
CA ALA A 344 -15.54 -11.95 -3.53
C ALA A 344 -16.62 -13.05 -3.45
N LEU A 345 -16.24 -14.33 -3.51
CA LEU A 345 -17.19 -15.43 -3.33
C LEU A 345 -17.89 -15.37 -1.97
N LYS A 346 -17.13 -15.15 -0.90
CA LYS A 346 -17.69 -15.02 0.44
C LYS A 346 -18.67 -13.83 0.54
N ALA A 347 -18.36 -12.72 -0.13
CA ALA A 347 -19.26 -11.57 -0.20
C ALA A 347 -20.55 -11.90 -0.96
N LEU A 348 -20.47 -12.58 -2.12
CA LEU A 348 -21.63 -13.00 -2.92
C LEU A 348 -22.54 -14.02 -2.21
N GLN A 349 -22.01 -14.78 -1.24
CA GLN A 349 -22.77 -15.76 -0.47
C GLN A 349 -23.65 -15.13 0.63
N ARG A 350 -23.47 -13.83 0.92
CA ARG A 350 -24.29 -13.18 1.94
C ARG A 350 -25.73 -13.01 1.45
N SER A 351 -26.69 -13.24 2.33
CA SER A 351 -28.12 -13.17 2.01
C SER A 351 -28.61 -11.77 1.62
N ASP A 352 -27.89 -10.73 2.02
CA ASP A 352 -28.19 -9.33 1.70
C ASP A 352 -27.63 -8.89 0.34
N VAL A 353 -26.81 -9.70 -0.33
CA VAL A 353 -26.21 -9.36 -1.63
C VAL A 353 -27.02 -9.96 -2.78
N ARG A 354 -27.75 -9.11 -3.51
CA ARG A 354 -28.58 -9.51 -4.66
C ARG A 354 -27.82 -9.37 -5.98
N LEU A 355 -26.65 -10.00 -6.07
CA LEU A 355 -25.79 -9.98 -7.26
C LEU A 355 -25.45 -11.39 -7.71
N TYR A 356 -25.65 -11.69 -8.99
CA TYR A 356 -25.53 -13.04 -9.54
C TYR A 356 -24.51 -13.09 -10.68
N ARG A 357 -24.19 -14.29 -11.16
CA ARG A 357 -23.23 -14.52 -12.25
C ARG A 357 -23.51 -13.69 -13.51
N SER A 358 -24.78 -13.46 -13.86
CA SER A 358 -25.19 -12.61 -14.98
C SER A 358 -24.83 -11.12 -14.83
N ALA A 359 -24.36 -10.68 -13.66
CA ALA A 359 -23.81 -9.35 -13.47
C ALA A 359 -22.35 -9.22 -13.93
N PHE A 360 -21.64 -10.35 -14.02
CA PHE A 360 -20.23 -10.43 -14.40
C PHE A 360 -20.01 -10.76 -15.88
N SER A 361 -21.06 -10.67 -16.69
CA SER A 361 -20.97 -10.90 -18.14
C SER A 361 -20.44 -9.68 -18.87
N PHE A 362 -19.55 -9.91 -19.85
CA PHE A 362 -19.11 -8.88 -20.78
C PHE A 362 -20.17 -8.59 -21.83
N ASN A 363 -20.30 -7.32 -22.21
CA ASN A 363 -21.02 -6.87 -23.40
C ASN A 363 -19.95 -6.48 -24.46
N PRO A 364 -20.09 -6.86 -25.75
CA PRO A 364 -19.23 -6.39 -26.84
C PRO A 364 -18.94 -4.88 -26.81
N ASP A 365 -19.96 -4.06 -26.54
CA ASP A 365 -19.86 -2.60 -26.56
C ASP A 365 -19.37 -1.99 -25.23
N MET A 366 -18.94 -2.83 -24.27
CA MET A 366 -18.50 -2.38 -22.96
C MET A 366 -17.19 -1.57 -23.06
N PRO A 367 -17.15 -0.33 -22.55
CA PRO A 367 -15.92 0.46 -22.49
C PRO A 367 -14.80 -0.27 -21.75
N ALA A 368 -13.55 -0.04 -22.16
CA ALA A 368 -12.38 -0.73 -21.58
C ALA A 368 -12.25 -0.51 -20.06
N GLU A 369 -12.51 0.71 -19.56
CA GLU A 369 -12.47 1.02 -18.13
C GLU A 369 -13.55 0.26 -17.34
N GLN A 370 -14.75 0.12 -17.91
CA GLN A 370 -15.82 -0.68 -17.30
C GLN A 370 -15.48 -2.18 -17.30
N ARG A 371 -14.87 -2.67 -18.38
CA ARG A 371 -14.38 -4.06 -18.47
C ARG A 371 -13.32 -4.33 -17.41
N GLN A 372 -12.38 -3.40 -17.22
CA GLN A 372 -11.34 -3.49 -16.21
C GLN A 372 -11.94 -3.52 -14.79
N ASP A 373 -12.89 -2.64 -14.50
CA ASP A 373 -13.59 -2.65 -13.20
C ASP A 373 -14.34 -3.95 -12.96
N LEU A 374 -15.00 -4.52 -13.98
CA LEU A 374 -15.69 -5.80 -13.85
C LEU A 374 -14.73 -6.96 -13.53
N LEU A 375 -13.55 -6.97 -14.16
CA LEU A 375 -12.49 -7.94 -13.85
C LEU A 375 -11.97 -7.79 -12.42
N ARG A 376 -11.82 -6.54 -11.94
CA ARG A 376 -11.40 -6.25 -10.56
C ARG A 376 -12.47 -6.64 -9.54
N CYS A 377 -13.76 -6.46 -9.85
CA CYS A 377 -14.86 -6.94 -9.03
C CYS A 377 -14.77 -8.45 -8.78
N GLY A 378 -14.43 -9.22 -9.82
CA GLY A 378 -14.19 -10.66 -9.75
C GLY A 378 -13.09 -11.06 -8.77
N ARG A 379 -12.19 -10.13 -8.46
CA ARG A 379 -11.04 -10.28 -7.54
C ARG A 379 -11.26 -9.53 -6.22
N GLY A 380 -12.50 -9.14 -5.92
CA GLY A 380 -12.85 -8.56 -4.62
C GLY A 380 -12.47 -7.08 -4.44
N ASP A 381 -12.25 -6.35 -5.53
CA ASP A 381 -12.07 -4.89 -5.47
C ASP A 381 -13.41 -4.22 -5.13
N LYS A 382 -13.48 -3.69 -3.90
CA LYS A 382 -14.67 -3.05 -3.34
C LYS A 382 -14.98 -1.70 -3.97
N ASP A 383 -13.98 -1.00 -4.51
CA ASP A 383 -14.15 0.32 -5.11
C ASP A 383 -14.57 0.18 -6.59
N ALA A 384 -14.01 -0.81 -7.30
CA ALA A 384 -14.51 -1.20 -8.61
C ALA A 384 -15.99 -1.62 -8.56
N ALA A 385 -16.41 -2.37 -7.53
CA ALA A 385 -17.81 -2.74 -7.32
C ALA A 385 -18.72 -1.52 -7.13
N ALA A 386 -18.29 -0.53 -6.34
CA ALA A 386 -19.01 0.73 -6.16
C ALA A 386 -19.10 1.52 -7.48
N ARG A 387 -18.00 1.61 -8.25
CA ARG A 387 -18.00 2.25 -9.58
C ARG A 387 -18.95 1.55 -10.56
N MET A 388 -19.02 0.21 -10.53
CA MET A 388 -19.99 -0.54 -11.33
C MET A 388 -21.44 -0.18 -10.97
N ALA A 389 -21.75 -0.01 -9.68
CA ALA A 389 -23.07 0.47 -9.26
C ALA A 389 -23.39 1.86 -9.86
N TRP A 390 -22.48 2.82 -9.71
CA TRP A 390 -22.66 4.17 -10.24
C TRP A 390 -22.90 4.22 -11.75
N ARG A 391 -22.21 3.38 -12.52
CA ARG A 391 -22.43 3.28 -13.97
C ARG A 391 -23.83 2.78 -14.32
N VAL A 392 -24.33 1.78 -13.59
CA VAL A 392 -25.71 1.27 -13.78
C VAL A 392 -26.74 2.37 -13.48
N ARG A 393 -26.47 3.22 -12.47
CA ARG A 393 -27.34 4.36 -12.15
C ARG A 393 -27.29 5.45 -13.23
N GLY A 394 -26.10 5.83 -13.69
CA GLY A 394 -25.88 6.91 -14.67
C GLY A 394 -26.35 6.61 -16.10
N GLN A 395 -26.38 5.34 -16.51
CA GLN A 395 -26.96 4.92 -17.80
C GLN A 395 -28.48 5.21 -17.92
N ASN A 396 -29.15 5.57 -16.81
CA ASN A 396 -30.59 5.80 -16.73
C ASN A 396 -30.97 7.24 -16.37
N SER A 397 -30.13 8.22 -16.70
CA SER A 397 -30.37 9.66 -16.46
C SER A 397 -31.61 10.25 -17.18
N GLY A 398 -32.28 9.48 -18.04
CA GLY A 398 -33.48 9.87 -18.77
C GLY A 398 -34.79 9.33 -18.16
N GLY A 399 -35.14 9.76 -16.94
CA GLY A 399 -36.48 9.57 -16.34
C GLY A 399 -36.84 8.14 -15.93
N TYR A 400 -37.04 7.91 -14.62
CA TYR A 400 -37.43 6.63 -14.02
C TYR A 400 -36.66 5.41 -14.55
N GLY A 401 -35.43 5.23 -14.07
CA GLY A 401 -34.65 4.04 -14.38
C GLY A 401 -35.44 2.75 -14.11
N SER A 402 -35.34 1.78 -15.01
CA SER A 402 -36.08 0.51 -14.92
C SER A 402 -35.84 -0.20 -13.58
N SER A 403 -36.84 -0.93 -13.10
CA SER A 403 -36.74 -1.73 -11.85
C SER A 403 -35.55 -2.69 -11.87
N ALA A 404 -35.20 -3.21 -13.04
CA ALA A 404 -34.02 -4.04 -13.26
C ALA A 404 -32.71 -3.29 -13.03
N ALA A 405 -32.59 -2.04 -13.50
CA ALA A 405 -31.41 -1.21 -13.27
C ALA A 405 -31.27 -0.80 -11.80
N GLN A 406 -32.38 -0.49 -11.12
CA GLN A 406 -32.38 -0.22 -9.69
C GLN A 406 -31.92 -1.44 -8.90
N SER A 407 -32.45 -2.63 -9.21
CA SER A 407 -32.03 -3.88 -8.58
C SER A 407 -30.54 -4.18 -8.82
N ARG A 408 -30.02 -3.86 -10.01
CA ARG A 408 -28.60 -4.03 -10.34
C ARG A 408 -27.71 -3.03 -9.60
N TYR A 409 -28.14 -1.78 -9.46
CA TYR A 409 -27.45 -0.78 -8.64
C TYR A 409 -27.36 -1.25 -7.18
N GLU A 410 -28.48 -1.66 -6.59
CA GLU A 410 -28.53 -2.17 -5.22
C GLU A 410 -27.64 -3.39 -5.03
N GLY A 411 -27.69 -4.37 -5.93
CA GLY A 411 -26.86 -5.57 -5.86
C GLY A 411 -25.35 -5.26 -5.92
N TRP A 412 -24.93 -4.34 -6.78
CA TRP A 412 -23.52 -3.92 -6.87
C TRP A 412 -23.07 -3.16 -5.62
N MET A 413 -23.90 -2.26 -5.09
CA MET A 413 -23.58 -1.57 -3.84
C MET A 413 -23.52 -2.54 -2.65
N GLN A 414 -24.48 -3.47 -2.53
CA GLN A 414 -24.47 -4.49 -1.48
C GLN A 414 -23.20 -5.33 -1.55
N PHE A 415 -22.77 -5.70 -2.77
CA PHE A 415 -21.52 -6.40 -2.98
C PHE A 415 -20.30 -5.58 -2.55
N ALA A 416 -20.25 -4.28 -2.89
CA ALA A 416 -19.20 -3.38 -2.42
C ALA A 416 -19.16 -3.26 -0.88
N VAL A 417 -20.32 -3.16 -0.24
CA VAL A 417 -20.46 -3.13 1.23
C VAL A 417 -19.97 -4.44 1.85
N ALA A 418 -20.34 -5.58 1.25
CA ALA A 418 -19.91 -6.90 1.70
C ALA A 418 -18.38 -7.07 1.63
N LEU A 419 -17.73 -6.44 0.65
CA LEU A 419 -16.27 -6.37 0.51
C LEU A 419 -15.61 -5.33 1.44
N GLY A 420 -16.40 -4.56 2.20
CA GLY A 420 -15.90 -3.62 3.21
C GLY A 420 -15.95 -2.14 2.81
N ASN A 421 -16.66 -1.76 1.75
CA ASN A 421 -16.80 -0.37 1.33
C ASN A 421 -17.83 0.38 2.19
N GLY A 422 -17.36 1.21 3.12
CA GLY A 422 -18.21 2.00 4.01
C GLY A 422 -18.89 3.18 3.32
N ILE A 423 -18.25 3.76 2.29
CA ILE A 423 -18.82 4.81 1.45
C ILE A 423 -20.05 4.25 0.72
N ALA A 424 -19.92 3.08 0.08
CA ALA A 424 -21.03 2.40 -0.59
C ALA A 424 -22.19 2.08 0.37
N SER A 425 -21.88 1.78 1.64
CA SER A 425 -22.89 1.53 2.68
C SER A 425 -23.69 2.80 2.98
N TYR A 426 -23.01 3.93 3.12
CA TYR A 426 -23.69 5.20 3.32
C TYR A 426 -24.53 5.61 2.10
N GLU A 427 -24.03 5.37 0.88
CA GLU A 427 -24.78 5.63 -0.36
C GLU A 427 -26.05 4.77 -0.48
N LEU A 428 -26.00 3.50 -0.05
CA LEU A 428 -27.20 2.68 0.09
C LEU A 428 -28.16 3.23 1.13
N ALA A 429 -27.65 3.74 2.25
CA ALA A 429 -28.49 4.35 3.27
C ALA A 429 -29.27 5.56 2.70
N LEU A 430 -28.60 6.43 1.94
CA LEU A 430 -29.24 7.55 1.25
C LEU A 430 -30.24 7.08 0.20
N HIS A 431 -29.90 6.06 -0.60
CA HIS A 431 -30.81 5.47 -1.58
C HIS A 431 -32.09 4.92 -0.93
N PHE A 432 -31.97 4.17 0.17
CA PHE A 432 -33.14 3.65 0.89
C PHE A 432 -33.95 4.73 1.59
N ARG A 433 -33.31 5.80 2.08
CA ARG A 433 -34.01 6.96 2.63
C ARG A 433 -34.87 7.63 1.54
N ASN A 434 -34.30 7.83 0.37
CA ASN A 434 -34.98 8.47 -0.77
C ASN A 434 -36.09 7.61 -1.38
N THR A 435 -36.03 6.29 -1.23
CA THR A 435 -37.05 5.34 -1.71
C THR A 435 -38.09 4.96 -0.65
N GLY A 436 -38.10 5.63 0.51
CA GLY A 436 -39.12 5.41 1.55
C GLY A 436 -38.91 4.16 2.40
N GLN A 437 -37.66 3.68 2.53
CA GLN A 437 -37.28 2.49 3.29
C GLN A 437 -36.39 2.86 4.50
N PRO A 438 -36.93 3.55 5.53
CA PRO A 438 -36.14 4.14 6.61
C PRO A 438 -35.41 3.11 7.50
N LEU A 439 -35.97 1.91 7.66
CA LEU A 439 -35.32 0.84 8.44
C LEU A 439 -34.02 0.37 7.76
N LEU A 440 -34.07 0.12 6.45
CA LEU A 440 -32.87 -0.24 5.69
C LEU A 440 -31.87 0.91 5.67
N ALA A 441 -32.35 2.14 5.53
CA ALA A 441 -31.49 3.32 5.59
C ALA A 441 -30.68 3.37 6.89
N SER A 442 -31.34 3.19 8.03
CA SER A 442 -30.68 3.17 9.34
C SER A 442 -29.68 2.02 9.48
N GLN A 443 -30.02 0.81 8.99
CA GLN A 443 -29.12 -0.34 9.02
C GLN A 443 -27.83 -0.10 8.22
N PHE A 444 -27.95 0.43 7.00
CA PHE A 444 -26.78 0.70 6.16
C PHE A 444 -25.96 1.91 6.64
N GLU A 445 -26.58 2.86 7.34
CA GLU A 445 -25.88 3.96 8.00
C GLU A 445 -25.06 3.47 9.21
N ALA A 446 -25.64 2.59 10.03
CA ALA A 446 -24.90 1.92 11.11
C ALA A 446 -23.75 1.07 10.54
N ARG A 447 -24.02 0.32 9.46
CA ARG A 447 -23.02 -0.49 8.78
C ARG A 447 -21.86 0.32 8.20
N ALA A 448 -22.12 1.53 7.72
CA ALA A 448 -21.08 2.43 7.24
C ALA A 448 -20.09 2.78 8.37
N ARG A 449 -20.61 3.08 9.57
CA ARG A 449 -19.81 3.35 10.77
C ARG A 449 -19.01 2.12 11.22
N ASP A 450 -19.62 0.93 11.20
CA ASP A 450 -18.92 -0.33 11.52
C ASP A 450 -17.76 -0.63 10.56
N LEU A 451 -17.91 -0.23 9.30
CA LEU A 451 -16.85 -0.30 8.28
C LEU A 451 -15.83 0.84 8.41
N GLY A 452 -15.97 1.71 9.41
CA GLY A 452 -15.05 2.80 9.68
C GLY A 452 -15.20 4.00 8.76
N TYR A 453 -16.36 4.14 8.10
CA TYR A 453 -16.70 5.34 7.34
C TYR A 453 -17.54 6.30 8.20
N THR A 454 -17.06 7.53 8.33
CA THR A 454 -17.82 8.64 8.90
C THR A 454 -18.26 9.54 7.77
N PRO A 455 -19.56 9.70 7.52
CA PRO A 455 -20.03 10.61 6.48
C PRO A 455 -19.72 12.07 6.85
N PRO A 456 -19.57 12.95 5.86
CA PRO A 456 -19.49 14.39 6.10
C PRO A 456 -20.69 14.87 6.91
N PRO A 457 -20.50 15.81 7.84
CA PRO A 457 -21.62 16.50 8.48
C PRO A 457 -22.31 17.41 7.45
N ASP A 458 -23.25 16.89 6.66
CA ASP A 458 -24.04 17.69 5.72
C ASP A 458 -25.39 18.16 6.30
N LEU A 459 -25.89 19.28 5.77
CA LEU A 459 -26.99 20.15 6.22
C LEU A 459 -28.35 19.49 6.50
N ASP A 460 -28.57 18.26 6.03
CA ASP A 460 -29.84 17.53 6.19
C ASP A 460 -30.05 16.97 7.61
N ASN A 461 -29.08 17.16 8.51
CA ASN A 461 -29.23 16.89 9.94
C ASN A 461 -30.05 17.96 10.70
N VAL A 462 -30.88 18.76 10.01
CA VAL A 462 -32.07 19.32 10.67
C VAL A 462 -32.95 18.12 11.02
N ARG A 463 -32.75 17.58 12.24
CA ARG A 463 -33.80 16.86 12.95
C ARG A 463 -35.06 17.72 12.82
N LYS A 464 -36.02 17.27 12.01
CA LYS A 464 -37.39 17.78 12.12
C LYS A 464 -37.99 17.31 13.43
#